data_AF-A0A2R6LLL5-F1
#
_entry.id   AF-A0A2R6LLL5-F1
#
_cell.length_a   1.000
_cell.length_b   1.000
_cell.length_c   1.000
_cell.angle_alpha   90.00
_cell.angle_beta   90.00
_cell.angle_gamma   90.00
#
_symmetry.space_group_name_H-M   'P 1'
#
loop_
_entity.id
_entity.type
_entity.pdbx_description
1 polymer ?
#
loop_
_entity_poly.entity_id
_entity_poly.type
_entity_poly.pdbx_seq_one_letter_code
_entity_poly.pdbx_strand_id
1 'polypeptide(L)' 'MNYYDLVLSSIPVVVVGGTLSLLAAGLAVTVAVSIAVAGALLVVGHGLFVNTPAGRAVPSTSEPETAPDASATDGPVAAD' A
#
# COMPACT_ATOMS: atom_id res chain seq x y z
N MET A 1 5.88 8.77 15.97
CA MET A 1 5.58 8.92 14.53
C MET A 1 5.51 7.54 13.91
N ASN A 2 4.44 7.26 13.16
CA ASN A 2 4.31 5.98 12.47
C ASN A 2 5.28 5.96 11.27
N TYR A 3 5.89 4.81 10.94
CA TYR A 3 6.82 4.68 9.81
C TYR A 3 6.19 5.16 8.49
N TYR A 4 4.89 4.91 8.32
CA TYR A 4 4.12 5.36 7.18
C TYR A 4 3.95 6.88 7.07
N ASP A 5 3.94 7.62 8.19
CA ASP A 5 3.89 9.09 8.16
C ASP A 5 5.20 9.69 7.64
N LEU A 6 6.33 9.05 7.95
CA LEU A 6 7.65 9.45 7.45
C LEU A 6 7.78 9.18 5.95
N VAL A 7 7.27 8.04 5.47
CA VAL A 7 7.24 7.74 4.03
C VAL A 7 6.28 8.69 3.30
N LEU A 8 5.10 8.97 3.87
CA LEU A 8 4.12 9.85 3.24
C LEU A 8 4.59 11.32 3.17
N SER A 9 5.31 11.80 4.18
CA SER A 9 5.90 13.14 4.17
C SER A 9 7.16 13.27 3.32
N SER A 10 7.87 12.17 3.03
CA SER A 10 9.05 12.21 2.17
C SER A 10 8.75 12.62 0.72
N ILE A 11 7.57 12.25 0.18
CA ILE A 11 7.15 12.60 -1.18
C ILE A 11 7.02 14.11 -1.38
N PRO A 12 6.19 14.85 -0.61
CA PRO A 12 6.07 16.29 -0.78
C PRO A 12 7.38 17.01 -0.48
N VAL A 13 8.17 16.54 0.49
CA VAL A 13 9.47 17.13 0.83
C VAL A 13 10.44 17.06 -0.36
N VAL A 14 10.53 15.92 -1.03
CA VAL A 14 11.44 15.74 -2.17
C VAL A 14 10.99 16.56 -3.39
N VAL A 15 9.68 16.61 -3.66
CA VAL A 15 9.15 17.39 -4.79
C VAL A 15 9.34 18.89 -4.55
N VAL A 16 8.91 19.39 -3.40
CA VAL A 16 9.00 20.83 -3.07
C VAL A 16 10.45 21.25 -2.89
N GLY A 17 11.23 20.53 -2.08
CA GLY A 17 12.63 20.84 -1.80
C GLY A 17 13.53 20.68 -3.02
N GLY A 18 13.30 19.64 -3.83
CA GLY A 18 14.01 19.44 -5.09
C GLY A 18 13.72 20.56 -6.07
N THR A 19 12.45 20.85 -6.32
CA THR A 19 12.07 21.93 -7.25
C THR A 19 12.64 23.28 -6.80
N LEU A 20 12.55 23.64 -5.51
CA LEU A 20 13.11 24.90 -5.00
C LEU A 20 14.63 24.99 -5.17
N SER A 21 15.35 23.91 -4.88
CA SER A 21 16.82 23.86 -5.03
C SER A 21 17.25 24.02 -6.48
N LEU A 22 16.53 23.38 -7.41
CA LEU A 22 16.83 23.48 -8.84
C LEU A 22 16.48 24.87 -9.40
N LEU A 23 15.40 25.50 -8.91
CA LEU A 23 15.08 26.89 -9.22
C LEU A 23 16.19 27.84 -8.71
N ALA A 24 16.67 27.62 -7.48
CA ALA A 24 17.79 28.40 -6.92
C ALA A 24 19.08 28.22 -7.72
N ALA A 25 19.27 27.05 -8.36
CA ALA A 25 20.36 26.79 -9.29
C ALA A 25 20.16 27.40 -10.69
N GLY A 26 19.04 28.10 -10.93
CA GLY A 26 18.75 28.80 -12.19
C GLY A 26 18.16 27.92 -13.30
N LEU A 27 17.72 26.70 -12.99
CA LEU A 27 17.05 25.85 -13.98
C LEU A 27 15.63 26.35 -14.27
N ALA A 28 15.22 26.21 -15.53
CA ALA A 28 13.85 26.46 -15.93
C ALA A 28 12.87 25.55 -15.15
N VAL A 29 11.72 26.11 -14.76
CA VAL A 29 10.72 25.44 -13.91
C VAL A 29 10.29 24.08 -14.46
N THR A 30 10.10 23.98 -15.77
CA THR A 30 9.73 22.72 -16.45
C THR A 30 10.78 21.62 -16.28
N VAL A 31 12.07 21.97 -16.35
CA VAL A 31 13.18 21.04 -16.14
C VAL A 31 13.29 20.67 -14.66
N ALA A 32 13.19 21.66 -13.77
CA ALA A 32 13.27 21.48 -12.33
C ALA A 32 12.17 20.53 -11.80
N VAL A 33 10.92 20.74 -12.22
CA VAL A 33 9.78 19.89 -11.85
C VAL A 33 9.97 18.47 -12.37
N SER A 34 10.41 18.30 -13.62
CA SER A 34 10.63 16.96 -14.20
C SER A 34 11.68 16.16 -13.42
N ILE A 35 12.79 16.79 -13.05
CA ILE A 35 13.86 16.16 -12.25
C ILE A 35 13.37 15.87 -10.83
N ALA A 36 12.64 16.79 -10.20
CA ALA A 36 12.11 16.61 -8.85
C ALA A 36 11.12 15.43 -8.78
N VAL A 37 10.26 15.28 -9.80
CA VAL A 37 9.32 14.15 -9.90
C VAL A 37 10.07 12.82 -10.09
N ALA A 38 11.11 12.79 -10.93
CA ALA A 38 11.96 11.60 -11.07
C ALA A 38 12.64 11.22 -9.74
N GLY A 39 13.12 12.22 -8.98
CA GLY A 39 13.66 12.01 -7.63
C GLY A 39 12.62 11.46 -6.65
N ALA A 40 11.39 11.97 -6.69
CA ALA A 40 10.30 11.48 -5.85
C ALA A 40 9.95 10.01 -6.15
N LEU A 41 9.92 9.61 -7.42
CA LEU A 41 9.70 8.21 -7.82
C LEU A 41 10.82 7.29 -7.32
N LEU A 42 12.07 7.74 -7.31
CA LEU A 42 13.19 6.98 -6.76
C LEU A 42 13.04 6.76 -5.25
N VAL A 43 12.62 7.79 -4.51
CA VAL A 43 12.38 7.67 -3.05
C VAL A 43 11.21 6.72 -2.76
N VAL A 44 10.13 6.81 -3.53
CA VAL A 44 9.00 5.86 -3.43
C VAL A 44 9.48 4.44 -3.75
N GLY A 45 10.23 4.26 -4.83
CA GLY A 45 10.80 2.97 -5.23
C GLY A 45 11.76 2.40 -4.19
N HIS A 46 12.60 3.24 -3.59
CA HIS A 46 13.50 2.85 -2.50
C HIS A 46 12.72 2.42 -1.26
N GLY A 47 11.67 3.16 -0.90
CA GLY A 47 10.77 2.79 0.20
C GLY A 47 10.06 1.45 -0.04
N LEU A 48 9.61 1.17 -1.27
CA LEU A 48 8.97 -0.09 -1.64
C LEU A 48 9.96 -1.27 -1.72
N PHE A 49 11.20 -1.01 -2.12
CA PHE A 49 12.26 -2.02 -2.17
C PHE A 49 12.78 -2.38 -0.77
N VAL A 50 12.99 -1.38 0.09
CA VAL A 50 13.44 -1.57 1.47
C VAL A 50 12.32 -2.14 2.34
N ASN A 51 11.09 -1.70 2.12
CA ASN A 51 9.91 -2.21 2.80
C ASN A 51 9.01 -2.93 1.80
N THR A 52 9.41 -4.16 1.45
CA THR A 52 8.54 -5.10 0.72
C THR A 52 7.16 -5.08 1.39
N PRO A 53 6.06 -4.88 0.66
CA PRO A 53 4.71 -4.81 1.25
C PRO A 53 4.25 -6.20 1.74
N ALA A 54 4.98 -6.79 2.68
CA ALA A 54 4.55 -7.91 3.49
C ALA A 54 3.63 -7.33 4.57
N GLY A 55 2.32 -7.47 4.39
CA GLY A 55 1.37 -7.19 5.47
C GLY A 55 0.22 -6.25 5.19
N ARG A 56 -0.10 -5.91 3.92
CA ARG A 56 -1.52 -5.67 3.61
C ARG A 56 -2.20 -7.04 3.60
N ALA A 57 -2.43 -7.60 4.79
CA ALA A 57 -3.47 -8.59 4.96
C ALA A 57 -4.75 -7.92 4.46
N VAL A 58 -5.20 -8.33 3.27
CA VAL A 58 -6.62 -8.23 2.97
C VAL A 58 -7.30 -8.88 4.17
N PRO A 59 -8.21 -8.20 4.90
CA PRO A 59 -8.97 -8.89 5.92
C PRO A 59 -9.73 -9.99 5.17
N SER A 60 -9.23 -11.21 5.24
CA SER A 60 -10.04 -12.38 4.97
C SER A 60 -11.17 -12.26 5.98
N THR A 61 -12.37 -11.99 5.51
CA THR A 61 -13.58 -12.23 6.30
C THR A 61 -13.52 -13.72 6.66
N SER A 62 -12.92 -14.02 7.82
CA SER A 62 -13.10 -15.29 8.49
C SER A 62 -14.54 -15.26 9.00
N GLU A 63 -15.47 -15.66 8.15
CA GLU A 63 -16.72 -16.21 8.67
C GLU A 63 -16.34 -17.32 9.64
N PRO A 64 -16.88 -17.34 10.86
CA PRO A 64 -16.63 -18.42 11.78
C PRO A 64 -17.20 -19.70 11.16
N GLU A 65 -16.31 -20.60 10.79
CA GLU A 65 -16.61 -22.02 10.57
C GLU A 65 -17.17 -22.57 11.89
N THR A 66 -18.48 -22.43 12.08
CA THR A 66 -19.22 -23.29 12.98
C THR A 66 -19.40 -24.60 12.22
N ALA A 67 -18.62 -25.58 12.67
CA ALA A 67 -18.51 -26.94 12.15
C ALA A 67 -19.87 -27.63 11.87
N PRO A 68 -19.90 -28.61 10.97
CA PRO A 68 -21.11 -29.30 10.56
C PRO A 68 -21.56 -30.29 11.64
N ASP A 69 -22.79 -30.13 12.12
CA ASP A 69 -23.53 -31.24 12.71
C ASP A 69 -25.01 -31.17 12.29
N ALA A 70 -25.25 -31.69 11.09
CA ALA A 70 -26.56 -32.14 10.68
C ALA A 70 -26.41 -33.54 10.08
N SER A 71 -25.80 -34.46 10.84
CA SER A 71 -26.15 -35.87 10.75
C SER A 71 -27.51 -36.09 11.42
N ALA A 72 -28.56 -35.52 10.82
CA ALA A 72 -29.94 -35.93 11.04
C ALA A 72 -30.41 -36.70 9.80
N THR A 73 -29.99 -37.96 9.76
CA THR A 73 -30.72 -39.12 9.24
C THR A 73 -31.60 -38.89 8.01
N ASP A 74 -31.06 -39.17 6.83
CA ASP A 74 -31.84 -39.59 5.67
C ASP A 74 -32.01 -41.12 5.69
N GLY A 75 -33.26 -41.58 5.71
CA GLY A 75 -33.71 -42.91 5.30
C GLY A 75 -34.47 -43.76 6.35
N PRO A 76 -35.45 -44.63 5.98
CA PRO A 76 -36.28 -44.69 4.77
C PRO A 76 -37.81 -44.70 5.06
N VAL A 77 -38.60 -44.45 4.01
CA VAL A 77 -40.07 -44.63 3.95
C VAL A 77 -40.45 -46.11 3.77
N ALA A 78 -41.27 -46.68 4.68
CA ALA A 78 -42.07 -47.91 4.48
C ALA A 78 -43.20 -48.06 5.54
N ALA A 79 -44.27 -48.75 5.15
CA ALA A 79 -45.66 -48.75 5.66
C ALA A 79 -45.95 -49.46 7.01
N ASP A 80 -47.01 -49.01 7.70
CA ASP A 80 -48.28 -49.73 7.98
C ASP A 80 -49.40 -48.73 8.37
#